data_AF-A0A1F9NJM3-F1
#
_entry.id   AF-A0A1F9NJM3-F1
#
_cell.length_a   1.000
_cell.length_b   1.000
_cell.length_c   1.000
_cell.angle_alpha   90.00
_cell.angle_beta   90.00
_cell.angle_gamma   90.00
#
_symmetry.space_group_name_H-M   'P 1'
#
loop_
_entity.id
_entity.type
_entity.pdbx_description
1 polymer ?
#
loop_
_entity_poly.entity_id
_entity_poly.type
_entity_poly.pdbx_seq_one_letter_code
_entity_poly.pdbx_strand_id
1 'polypeptide(L)'
;MSKLDIFMLVVRVAFSAFVPLCFIAVCVWMERRGAGFFQDRSGPNRANIFGFRAAGLVQNLSDAVKLIFKEDVTSAHIKHKFYFVLAPVLVFFTALVSFAVVPFADTLVIGGKSYIMQGIPIDLGILWFLALAGFSVYGIILAGWSSTNKYGILGGLRSAAQVISYEIPMGLAVISLLVVYGTVNLNEMAQFQGRLLFGFIPMWGAILQPLSMVIFIVAAFAETNRTPFDLAEGESELVAGYHVEYSAMKFAVFFMGEYVALFASSAIIVTLFFGGYQIPFLATATLVKGAKPVAFLLMILLPVAMYYFAGWIRRNNVSHYPRENDPRVFEANIYIKCFWALVIFLELVLLAILFSESGGSAAHIFVALLQVGTFLLKVTLMLFVYIWVRWTLPRFRYDQLQKLGWQMLLPLALLNIFITSAFVVALS
;
A
#
# COMPACT_ATOMS: atom_id res chain seq x y z
N MET A 1 21.16 10.39 22.86
CA MET A 1 19.82 10.66 22.27
C MET A 1 18.96 11.34 23.32
N SER A 2 18.29 12.44 23.00
CA SER A 2 17.29 13.03 23.90
C SER A 2 16.06 12.12 24.00
N LYS A 3 15.22 12.31 25.04
CA LYS A 3 13.94 11.58 25.15
C LYS A 3 13.06 11.76 23.90
N LEU A 4 13.13 12.94 23.28
CA LEU A 4 12.42 13.27 22.03
C LEU A 4 12.97 12.44 20.85
N ASP A 5 14.29 12.30 20.73
CA ASP A 5 14.91 11.51 19.66
C ASP A 5 14.47 10.04 19.71
N ILE A 6 14.42 9.46 20.92
CA ILE A 6 13.97 8.07 21.14
C ILE A 6 12.48 7.95 20.80
N PHE A 7 11.66 8.89 21.27
CA PHE A 7 10.23 8.91 20.97
C PHE A 7 9.95 8.96 19.46
N MET A 8 10.62 9.87 18.74
CA MET A 8 10.45 9.99 17.29
C MET A 8 10.93 8.76 16.53
N LEU A 9 12.01 8.12 16.98
CA LEU A 9 12.47 6.85 16.41
C LEU A 9 11.42 5.74 16.61
N VAL A 10 10.86 5.61 17.81
CA VAL A 10 9.81 4.62 18.10
C VAL A 10 8.56 4.89 17.25
N VAL A 11 8.10 6.14 17.17
CA VAL A 11 6.93 6.52 16.36
C VAL A 11 7.13 6.18 14.89
N ARG A 12 8.30 6.48 14.32
CA ARG A 12 8.61 6.19 12.91
C ARG A 12 8.67 4.70 12.60
N VAL A 13 9.35 3.92 13.44
CA VAL A 13 9.45 2.46 13.29
C VAL A 13 8.07 1.82 13.49
N ALA A 14 7.32 2.26 14.50
CA ALA A 14 5.96 1.80 14.74
C ALA A 14 5.04 2.15 13.56
N PHE A 15 5.11 3.36 13.02
CA PHE A 15 4.33 3.73 11.84
C PHE A 15 4.65 2.82 10.66
N SER A 16 5.93 2.59 10.39
CA SER A 16 6.37 1.71 9.30
C SER A 16 5.90 0.26 9.49
N ALA A 17 5.91 -0.29 10.70
CA ALA A 17 5.49 -1.66 10.93
C ALA A 17 3.95 -1.82 11.02
N PHE A 18 3.26 -0.94 11.75
CA PHE A 18 1.84 -1.14 12.05
C PHE A 18 0.91 -0.68 10.93
N VAL A 19 1.26 0.36 10.18
CA VAL A 19 0.37 0.88 9.13
C VAL A 19 0.10 -0.15 8.04
N PRO A 20 1.09 -0.85 7.45
CA PRO A 20 0.83 -1.91 6.49
C PRO A 20 -0.07 -3.01 7.06
N LEU A 21 0.11 -3.38 8.33
CA LEU A 21 -0.69 -4.41 9.01
C LEU A 21 -2.15 -3.98 9.21
N CYS A 22 -2.40 -2.73 9.60
CA CYS A 22 -3.75 -2.18 9.69
C CYS A 22 -4.45 -2.16 8.33
N PHE A 23 -3.70 -1.89 7.26
CA PHE A 23 -4.23 -1.88 5.90
C PHE A 23 -4.63 -3.26 5.38
N ILE A 24 -4.13 -4.36 5.94
CA ILE A 24 -4.59 -5.72 5.58
C ILE A 24 -6.11 -5.83 5.73
N ALA A 25 -6.66 -5.33 6.84
CA ALA A 25 -8.11 -5.37 7.08
C ALA A 25 -8.90 -4.57 6.03
N VAL A 26 -8.33 -3.44 5.56
CA VAL A 26 -8.91 -2.61 4.51
C VAL A 26 -8.83 -3.34 3.17
N CYS A 27 -7.67 -3.88 2.79
CA CYS A 27 -7.47 -4.62 1.55
C CYS A 27 -8.41 -5.83 1.45
N VAL A 28 -8.50 -6.66 2.49
CA VAL A 28 -9.40 -7.82 2.51
C VAL A 28 -10.87 -7.40 2.39
N TRP A 29 -11.24 -6.29 3.05
CA TRP A 29 -12.58 -5.74 2.93
C TRP A 29 -12.88 -5.23 1.52
N MET A 30 -11.96 -4.47 0.92
CA MET A 30 -12.07 -3.97 -0.45
C MET A 30 -12.13 -5.13 -1.45
N GLU A 31 -11.34 -6.18 -1.28
CA GLU A 31 -11.36 -7.34 -2.17
C GLU A 31 -12.66 -8.15 -2.09
N ARG A 32 -13.33 -8.19 -0.95
CA ARG A 32 -14.58 -8.96 -0.81
C ARG A 32 -15.80 -8.14 -1.14
N ARG A 33 -15.90 -6.94 -0.57
CA ARG A 33 -17.04 -6.05 -0.72
C ARG A 33 -16.93 -5.19 -1.97
N GLY A 34 -15.74 -4.67 -2.28
CA GLY A 34 -15.46 -3.96 -3.53
C GLY A 34 -15.68 -4.85 -4.76
N ALA A 35 -15.15 -6.08 -4.75
CA ALA A 35 -15.45 -7.08 -5.78
C ALA A 35 -16.95 -7.38 -5.93
N GLY A 36 -17.66 -7.42 -4.80
CA GLY A 36 -19.11 -7.58 -4.80
C GLY A 36 -19.78 -6.51 -5.65
N PHE A 37 -19.40 -5.25 -5.48
CA PHE A 37 -19.95 -4.15 -6.27
C PHE A 37 -19.65 -4.26 -7.76
N PHE A 38 -18.44 -4.70 -8.15
CA PHE A 38 -18.12 -4.94 -9.57
C PHE A 38 -18.94 -6.08 -10.19
N GLN A 39 -19.37 -7.04 -9.38
CA GLN A 39 -20.14 -8.23 -9.79
C GLN A 39 -21.65 -8.09 -9.56
N ASP A 40 -22.12 -6.89 -9.20
CA ASP A 40 -23.51 -6.63 -8.80
C ASP A 40 -24.03 -7.58 -7.71
N ARG A 41 -23.21 -7.83 -6.68
CA ARG A 41 -23.58 -8.59 -5.48
C ARG A 41 -23.16 -7.86 -4.21
N SER A 42 -23.89 -8.09 -3.12
CA SER A 42 -23.76 -7.24 -1.91
C SER A 42 -22.48 -7.44 -1.06
N GLY A 43 -21.66 -8.48 -1.31
CA GLY A 43 -20.49 -8.80 -0.48
C GLY A 43 -20.84 -9.25 0.96
N PRO A 44 -19.87 -9.34 1.88
CA PRO A 44 -20.10 -9.80 3.26
C PRO A 44 -21.01 -8.85 4.06
N ASN A 45 -22.20 -9.33 4.48
CA ASN A 45 -23.20 -8.53 5.22
C ASN A 45 -23.90 -9.29 6.37
N ARG A 46 -23.37 -10.44 6.81
CA ARG A 46 -24.03 -11.34 7.77
C ARG A 46 -23.40 -11.33 9.17
N ALA A 47 -22.08 -11.44 9.24
CA ALA A 47 -21.36 -11.44 10.52
C ALA A 47 -21.61 -10.11 11.26
N ASN A 48 -21.97 -10.20 12.53
CA ASN A 48 -22.19 -9.06 13.40
C ASN A 48 -21.71 -9.40 14.82
N ILE A 49 -21.28 -8.36 15.53
CA ILE A 49 -20.94 -8.43 16.96
C ILE A 49 -21.95 -7.54 17.67
N PHE A 50 -22.74 -8.09 18.59
CA PHE A 50 -23.81 -7.38 19.29
C PHE A 50 -24.76 -6.60 18.36
N GLY A 51 -25.07 -7.15 17.18
CA GLY A 51 -25.93 -6.51 16.19
C GLY A 51 -25.24 -5.48 15.27
N PHE A 52 -23.94 -5.24 15.43
CA PHE A 52 -23.14 -4.35 14.57
C PHE A 52 -22.34 -5.13 13.53
N ARG A 53 -22.57 -4.88 12.23
CA ARG A 53 -21.92 -5.57 11.10
C ARG A 53 -20.64 -4.92 10.62
N ALA A 54 -20.35 -3.67 11.01
CA ALA A 54 -19.16 -2.92 10.57
C ALA A 54 -18.98 -2.86 9.04
N ALA A 55 -20.06 -2.76 8.25
CA ALA A 55 -20.01 -2.90 6.79
C ALA A 55 -19.30 -4.19 6.30
N GLY A 56 -19.30 -5.26 7.08
CA GLY A 56 -18.63 -6.53 6.76
C GLY A 56 -17.21 -6.65 7.30
N LEU A 57 -16.64 -5.61 7.94
CA LEU A 57 -15.31 -5.68 8.58
C LEU A 57 -15.26 -6.67 9.74
N VAL A 58 -16.40 -6.95 10.39
CA VAL A 58 -16.50 -8.00 11.43
C VAL A 58 -16.08 -9.35 10.89
N GLN A 59 -16.34 -9.65 9.61
CA GLN A 59 -15.92 -10.92 9.01
C GLN A 59 -14.40 -11.07 9.02
N ASN A 60 -13.65 -9.99 8.77
CA ASN A 60 -12.19 -10.03 8.75
C ASN A 60 -11.63 -10.35 10.14
N LEU A 61 -12.26 -9.81 11.19
CA LEU A 61 -11.92 -10.15 12.57
C LEU A 61 -12.23 -11.62 12.88
N SER A 62 -13.41 -12.12 12.47
CA SER A 62 -13.77 -13.54 12.65
C SER A 62 -12.80 -14.48 11.93
N ASP A 63 -12.34 -14.11 10.74
CA ASP A 63 -11.38 -14.91 9.98
C ASP A 63 -10.01 -14.93 10.67
N ALA A 64 -9.55 -13.81 11.22
CA ALA A 64 -8.33 -13.75 12.01
C ALA A 64 -8.42 -14.65 13.26
N VAL A 65 -9.51 -14.52 14.03
CA VAL A 65 -9.78 -15.37 15.20
C VAL A 65 -9.80 -16.85 14.81
N LYS A 66 -10.50 -17.19 13.72
CA LYS A 66 -10.53 -18.56 13.19
C LYS A 66 -9.12 -19.07 12.90
N LEU A 67 -8.28 -18.30 12.21
CA LEU A 67 -6.94 -18.75 11.82
C LEU A 67 -6.00 -18.95 13.02
N ILE A 68 -6.19 -18.18 14.10
CA ILE A 68 -5.43 -18.32 15.36
C ILE A 68 -5.82 -19.61 16.10
N PHE A 69 -7.11 -19.92 16.19
CA PHE A 69 -7.60 -21.10 16.93
C PHE A 69 -7.70 -22.36 16.08
N LYS A 70 -7.53 -22.25 14.76
CA LYS A 70 -7.52 -23.41 13.86
C LYS A 70 -6.30 -24.28 14.17
N GLU A 71 -6.50 -25.59 14.13
CA GLU A 71 -5.42 -26.55 14.31
C GLU A 71 -4.31 -26.36 13.26
N ASP A 72 -3.08 -26.18 13.75
CA ASP A 72 -1.90 -26.12 12.91
C ASP A 72 -1.35 -27.52 12.62
N VAL A 73 -1.88 -28.14 11.57
CA VAL A 73 -1.46 -29.47 11.13
C VAL A 73 -0.23 -29.36 10.23
N THR A 74 0.82 -30.12 10.55
CA THR A 74 1.93 -30.39 9.62
C THR A 74 1.88 -31.84 9.19
N SER A 75 1.73 -32.07 7.88
CA SER A 75 1.67 -33.41 7.29
C SER A 75 2.95 -34.22 7.59
N ALA A 76 2.79 -35.52 7.87
CA ALA A 76 3.92 -36.39 8.28
C ALA A 76 4.97 -36.60 7.17
N HIS A 77 4.58 -36.43 5.90
CA HIS A 77 5.48 -36.57 4.76
C HIS A 77 6.46 -35.39 4.60
N ILE A 78 6.21 -34.27 5.28
CA ILE A 78 7.09 -33.08 5.28
C ILE A 78 8.34 -33.38 6.11
N LYS A 79 9.44 -33.65 5.41
CA LYS A 79 10.74 -33.96 6.03
C LYS A 79 11.42 -32.72 6.62
N HIS A 80 11.26 -31.57 5.97
CA HIS A 80 12.03 -30.37 6.23
C HIS A 80 11.23 -29.30 7.01
N LYS A 81 10.85 -29.62 8.26
CA LYS A 81 9.98 -28.77 9.09
C LYS A 81 10.52 -27.37 9.35
N PHE A 82 11.84 -27.23 9.51
CA PHE A 82 12.48 -25.92 9.73
C PHE A 82 12.20 -24.97 8.57
N TYR A 83 12.49 -25.40 7.34
CA TYR A 83 12.25 -24.59 6.14
C TYR A 83 10.77 -24.33 5.87
N PHE A 84 9.92 -25.32 6.20
CA PHE A 84 8.47 -25.17 6.10
C PHE A 84 7.93 -24.05 7.00
N VAL A 85 8.42 -23.92 8.24
CA VAL A 85 8.00 -22.82 9.13
C VAL A 85 8.68 -21.50 8.75
N LEU A 86 9.94 -21.55 8.31
CA LEU A 86 10.72 -20.37 7.95
C LEU A 86 10.17 -19.66 6.69
N ALA A 87 9.68 -20.40 5.71
CA ALA A 87 9.23 -19.86 4.43
C ALA A 87 8.15 -18.75 4.57
N PRO A 88 7.02 -18.94 5.29
CA PRO A 88 6.05 -17.88 5.51
C PRO A 88 6.64 -16.67 6.25
N VAL A 89 7.49 -16.93 7.25
CA VAL A 89 8.13 -15.86 8.04
C VAL A 89 9.02 -15.00 7.15
N LEU A 90 9.76 -15.59 6.22
CA LEU A 90 10.59 -14.87 5.27
C LEU A 90 9.74 -13.96 4.37
N VAL A 91 8.71 -14.49 3.71
CA VAL A 91 7.84 -13.70 2.82
C VAL A 91 7.19 -12.53 3.57
N PHE A 92 6.67 -12.78 4.76
CA PHE A 92 6.05 -11.74 5.58
C PHE A 92 7.06 -10.69 6.06
N PHE A 93 8.22 -11.12 6.55
CA PHE A 93 9.26 -10.22 7.03
C PHE A 93 9.80 -9.33 5.91
N THR A 94 10.08 -9.89 4.73
CA THR A 94 10.55 -9.12 3.58
C THR A 94 9.52 -8.09 3.12
N ALA A 95 8.24 -8.47 3.13
CA ALA A 95 7.15 -7.56 2.78
C ALA A 95 7.02 -6.41 3.78
N LEU A 96 7.13 -6.69 5.08
CA LEU A 96 7.02 -5.68 6.13
C LEU A 96 8.18 -4.68 6.07
N VAL A 97 9.40 -5.18 5.90
CA VAL A 97 10.62 -4.38 5.93
C VAL A 97 10.81 -3.58 4.63
N SER A 98 10.20 -3.98 3.52
CA SER A 98 10.30 -3.24 2.24
C SER A 98 9.66 -1.85 2.31
N PHE A 99 8.64 -1.66 3.14
CA PHE A 99 8.04 -0.35 3.39
C PHE A 99 8.91 0.57 4.29
N ALA A 100 9.95 0.04 4.94
CA ALA A 100 10.73 0.78 5.94
C ALA A 100 11.40 2.07 5.44
N VAL A 101 11.72 2.13 4.14
CA VAL A 101 12.44 3.24 3.52
C VAL A 101 11.49 4.26 2.88
N VAL A 102 10.20 3.94 2.80
CA VAL A 102 9.23 4.81 2.15
C VAL A 102 8.96 6.05 3.02
N PRO A 103 9.15 7.27 2.48
CA PRO A 103 8.83 8.50 3.20
C PRO A 103 7.32 8.72 3.21
N PHE A 104 6.75 8.89 4.41
CA PHE A 104 5.31 9.15 4.58
C PHE A 104 4.99 10.63 4.84
N ALA A 105 5.99 11.46 5.14
CA ALA A 105 5.90 12.91 5.24
C ALA A 105 7.27 13.55 4.93
N ASP A 106 7.32 14.88 4.84
CA ASP A 106 8.57 15.61 4.71
C ASP A 106 9.36 15.61 6.02
N THR A 107 10.59 16.14 5.98
CA THR A 107 11.43 16.33 7.15
C THR A 107 10.73 17.21 8.20
N LEU A 108 10.52 16.64 9.38
CA LEU A 108 9.87 17.32 10.48
C LEU A 108 10.91 18.05 11.32
N VAL A 109 10.72 19.36 11.51
CA VAL A 109 11.58 20.18 12.35
C VAL A 109 10.91 20.44 13.69
N ILE A 110 11.41 19.83 14.76
CA ILE A 110 10.96 20.07 16.14
C ILE A 110 12.14 20.58 16.95
N GLY A 111 12.00 21.75 17.58
CA GLY A 111 13.02 22.29 18.49
C GLY A 111 14.40 22.47 17.85
N GLY A 112 14.46 22.84 16.57
CA GLY A 112 15.71 23.01 15.81
C GLY A 112 16.37 21.72 15.32
N LYS A 113 15.78 20.55 15.58
CA LYS A 113 16.24 19.25 15.05
C LYS A 113 15.34 18.78 13.91
N SER A 114 15.96 18.27 12.85
CA SER A 114 15.27 17.65 11.71
C SER A 114 15.14 16.14 11.87
N TYR A 115 13.95 15.62 11.60
CA TYR A 115 13.64 14.19 11.62
C TYR A 115 13.08 13.79 10.26
N ILE A 116 13.78 12.91 9.56
CA ILE A 116 13.29 12.30 8.31
C ILE A 116 12.15 11.33 8.64
N MET A 117 11.02 11.48 7.96
CA MET A 117 9.80 10.70 8.19
C MET A 117 9.79 9.40 7.38
N GLN A 118 10.77 8.56 7.73
CA GLN A 118 10.94 7.18 7.23
C GLN A 118 11.10 6.25 8.43
N GLY A 119 10.75 4.97 8.29
CA GLY A 119 11.01 3.98 9.33
C GLY A 119 12.52 3.88 9.60
N ILE A 120 13.25 3.54 8.54
CA ILE A 120 14.70 3.40 8.53
C ILE A 120 15.29 4.36 7.49
N PRO A 121 15.88 5.49 7.91
CA PRO A 121 16.53 6.43 7.01
C PRO A 121 17.88 5.86 6.59
N ILE A 122 17.92 5.24 5.42
CA ILE A 122 19.13 4.67 4.82
C ILE A 122 19.37 5.28 3.44
N ASP A 123 20.66 5.39 3.09
CA ASP A 123 21.10 6.00 1.84
C ASP A 123 20.79 5.13 0.61
N LEU A 124 20.46 3.84 0.81
CA LEU A 124 20.15 2.90 -0.27
C LEU A 124 18.80 3.20 -0.97
N GLY A 125 17.87 3.88 -0.29
CA GLY A 125 16.60 4.33 -0.88
C GLY A 125 15.84 3.23 -1.62
N ILE A 126 15.63 3.39 -2.93
CA ILE A 126 14.91 2.43 -3.77
C ILE A 126 15.61 1.06 -3.91
N LEU A 127 16.94 1.00 -3.77
CA LEU A 127 17.68 -0.27 -3.89
C LEU A 127 17.33 -1.25 -2.77
N TRP A 128 16.93 -0.74 -1.60
CA TRP A 128 16.43 -1.56 -0.50
C TRP A 128 15.15 -2.31 -0.87
N PHE A 129 14.22 -1.63 -1.54
CA PHE A 129 12.97 -2.23 -2.00
C PHE A 129 13.26 -3.33 -3.04
N LEU A 130 14.10 -3.05 -4.04
CA LEU A 130 14.47 -4.03 -5.07
C LEU A 130 15.15 -5.26 -4.45
N ALA A 131 16.08 -5.06 -3.51
CA ALA A 131 16.77 -6.16 -2.84
C ALA A 131 15.81 -7.04 -2.03
N LEU A 132 14.83 -6.45 -1.34
CA LEU A 132 13.86 -7.20 -0.55
C LEU A 132 12.77 -7.86 -1.41
N ALA A 133 12.40 -7.26 -2.54
CA ALA A 133 11.52 -7.88 -3.52
C ALA A 133 12.16 -9.18 -4.03
N GLY A 134 13.40 -9.13 -4.52
CA GLY A 134 14.14 -10.33 -4.95
C GLY A 134 14.36 -11.35 -3.83
N PHE A 135 14.60 -10.89 -2.58
CA PHE A 135 14.77 -11.81 -1.44
C PHE A 135 13.47 -12.53 -1.07
N SER A 136 12.30 -11.92 -1.32
CA SER A 136 10.99 -12.53 -1.01
C SER A 136 10.73 -13.84 -1.78
N VAL A 137 11.31 -13.96 -2.99
CA VAL A 137 11.19 -15.14 -3.87
C VAL A 137 11.74 -16.39 -3.22
N TYR A 138 12.82 -16.27 -2.47
CA TYR A 138 13.40 -17.40 -1.75
C TYR A 138 12.41 -18.00 -0.75
N GLY A 139 11.56 -17.16 -0.13
CA GLY A 139 10.49 -17.63 0.74
C GLY A 139 9.47 -18.50 -0.02
N ILE A 140 9.07 -18.09 -1.23
CA ILE A 140 8.12 -18.84 -2.06
C ILE A 140 8.72 -20.17 -2.56
N ILE A 141 9.99 -20.16 -3.01
CA ILE A 141 10.70 -21.37 -3.43
C ILE A 141 10.84 -22.35 -2.27
N LEU A 142 11.26 -21.86 -1.10
CA LEU A 142 11.36 -22.67 0.11
C LEU A 142 10.00 -23.25 0.50
N ALA A 143 8.92 -22.49 0.34
CA ALA A 143 7.57 -22.97 0.62
C ALA A 143 7.19 -24.15 -0.28
N GLY A 144 7.39 -24.00 -1.60
CA GLY A 144 7.10 -25.03 -2.58
C GLY A 144 7.94 -26.29 -2.38
N TRP A 145 9.26 -26.13 -2.18
CA TRP A 145 10.19 -27.26 -1.99
C TRP A 145 9.96 -28.00 -0.67
N SER A 146 9.80 -27.28 0.44
CA SER A 146 9.62 -27.89 1.77
C SER A 146 8.27 -28.61 1.93
N SER A 147 7.27 -28.24 1.13
CA SER A 147 5.96 -28.91 1.12
C SER A 147 6.01 -30.39 0.71
N THR A 148 7.09 -30.81 0.02
CA THR A 148 7.26 -32.20 -0.47
C THR A 148 6.11 -32.73 -1.36
N ASN A 149 5.30 -31.82 -1.91
CA ASN A 149 4.19 -32.11 -2.81
C ASN A 149 4.55 -31.65 -4.24
N LYS A 150 4.24 -32.47 -5.26
CA LYS A 150 4.53 -32.15 -6.67
C LYS A 150 3.88 -30.84 -7.11
N TYR A 151 2.64 -30.58 -6.70
CA TYR A 151 1.92 -29.35 -7.04
C TYR A 151 2.52 -28.12 -6.35
N GLY A 152 2.95 -28.26 -5.10
CA GLY A 152 3.64 -27.20 -4.36
C GLY A 152 4.97 -26.82 -4.99
N ILE A 153 5.77 -27.81 -5.43
CA ILE A 153 7.03 -27.58 -6.14
C ILE A 153 6.79 -26.88 -7.49
N LEU A 154 5.82 -27.34 -8.28
CA LEU A 154 5.47 -26.71 -9.56
C LEU A 154 4.98 -25.27 -9.39
N GLY A 155 4.17 -24.99 -8.37
CA GLY A 155 3.73 -23.64 -8.03
C GLY A 155 4.88 -22.72 -7.62
N GLY A 156 5.77 -23.21 -6.76
CA GLY A 156 6.97 -22.47 -6.34
C GLY A 156 7.91 -22.15 -7.50
N LEU A 157 8.18 -23.12 -8.39
CA LEU A 157 9.01 -22.91 -9.58
C LEU A 157 8.41 -21.89 -10.56
N ARG A 158 7.09 -21.96 -10.80
CA ARG A 158 6.40 -21.00 -11.68
C ARG A 158 6.39 -19.59 -11.10
N SER A 159 6.17 -19.46 -9.79
CA SER A 159 6.22 -18.16 -9.10
C SER A 159 7.61 -17.55 -9.15
N ALA A 160 8.65 -18.34 -8.89
CA ALA A 160 10.02 -17.89 -8.98
C ALA A 160 10.38 -17.39 -10.39
N ALA A 161 10.04 -18.18 -11.41
CA ALA A 161 10.26 -17.79 -12.80
C ALA A 161 9.45 -16.54 -13.19
N GLN A 162 8.26 -16.34 -12.62
CA GLN A 162 7.49 -15.12 -12.84
C GLN A 162 8.17 -13.93 -12.19
N VAL A 163 8.46 -13.97 -10.89
CA VAL A 163 9.04 -12.83 -10.18
C VAL A 163 10.34 -12.39 -10.83
N ILE A 164 11.27 -13.32 -11.09
CA ILE A 164 12.56 -13.00 -11.71
C ILE A 164 12.38 -12.30 -13.07
N SER A 165 11.43 -12.77 -13.88
CA SER A 165 11.16 -12.18 -15.20
C SER A 165 10.63 -10.74 -15.14
N TYR A 166 9.98 -10.34 -14.05
CA TYR A 166 9.42 -8.99 -13.87
C TYR A 166 10.29 -8.08 -12.98
N GLU A 167 11.17 -8.66 -12.16
CA GLU A 167 12.16 -7.91 -11.38
C GLU A 167 13.14 -7.15 -12.28
N ILE A 168 13.59 -7.77 -13.38
CA ILE A 168 14.53 -7.14 -14.33
C ILE A 168 13.91 -5.91 -15.00
N PRO A 169 12.73 -5.98 -15.67
CA PRO A 169 12.07 -4.80 -16.20
C PRO A 169 11.75 -3.74 -15.14
N MET A 170 11.37 -4.15 -13.92
CA MET A 170 11.11 -3.23 -12.80
C MET A 170 12.37 -2.44 -12.43
N GLY A 171 13.51 -3.12 -12.27
CA GLY A 171 14.80 -2.49 -11.98
C GLY A 171 15.26 -1.54 -13.09
N LEU A 172 15.10 -1.95 -14.36
CA LEU A 172 15.40 -1.10 -15.51
C LEU A 172 14.50 0.14 -15.58
N ALA A 173 13.21 0.00 -15.25
CA ALA A 173 12.30 1.14 -15.17
C ALA A 173 12.75 2.14 -14.09
N VAL A 174 13.21 1.66 -12.93
CA VAL A 174 13.78 2.52 -11.88
C VAL A 174 15.02 3.27 -12.37
N ILE A 175 15.92 2.65 -13.14
CA ILE A 175 17.14 3.31 -13.65
C ILE A 175 16.79 4.58 -14.43
N SER A 176 15.76 4.55 -15.28
CA SER A 176 15.34 5.76 -16.01
C SER A 176 14.90 6.90 -15.06
N LEU A 177 14.27 6.59 -13.92
CA LEU A 177 13.95 7.59 -12.90
C LEU A 177 15.19 8.10 -12.18
N LEU A 178 16.17 7.24 -11.91
CA LEU A 178 17.44 7.64 -11.28
C LEU A 178 18.21 8.65 -12.14
N VAL A 179 18.19 8.47 -13.46
CA VAL A 179 18.81 9.42 -14.41
C VAL A 179 18.11 10.79 -14.35
N VAL A 180 16.80 10.84 -14.18
CA VAL A 180 16.03 12.09 -14.08
C VAL A 180 16.21 12.78 -12.73
N TYR A 181 16.11 12.02 -11.63
CA TYR A 181 16.14 12.59 -10.27
C TYR A 181 17.57 12.79 -9.73
N GLY A 182 18.57 12.08 -10.25
CA GLY A 182 19.97 12.18 -9.82
C GLY A 182 20.25 11.62 -8.43
N THR A 183 19.31 10.88 -7.82
CA THR A 183 19.43 10.32 -6.47
C THR A 183 18.67 9.00 -6.35
N VAL A 184 19.15 8.13 -5.46
CA VAL A 184 18.47 6.87 -5.07
C VAL A 184 17.55 7.06 -3.87
N ASN A 185 17.70 8.17 -3.13
CA ASN A 185 16.96 8.42 -1.88
C ASN A 185 15.51 8.80 -2.17
N LEU A 186 14.57 8.00 -1.67
CA LEU A 186 13.14 8.20 -1.87
C LEU A 186 12.63 9.54 -1.31
N ASN A 187 13.24 10.05 -0.23
CA ASN A 187 12.84 11.34 0.33
C ASN A 187 13.19 12.49 -0.61
N GLU A 188 14.39 12.47 -1.17
CA GLU A 188 14.85 13.48 -2.13
C GLU A 188 14.07 13.40 -3.44
N MET A 189 13.76 12.19 -3.92
CA MET A 189 12.85 11.99 -5.06
C MET A 189 11.48 12.58 -4.79
N ALA A 190 10.88 12.30 -3.64
CA ALA A 190 9.58 12.86 -3.25
C ALA A 190 9.66 14.40 -3.19
N GLN A 191 10.70 14.98 -2.59
CA GLN A 191 10.90 16.43 -2.55
C GLN A 191 11.06 17.04 -3.95
N PHE A 192 11.79 16.40 -4.85
CA PHE A 192 11.97 16.85 -6.23
C PHE A 192 10.63 16.98 -6.97
N GLN A 193 9.72 16.04 -6.76
CA GLN A 193 8.39 16.04 -7.38
C GLN A 193 7.50 17.22 -6.96
N GLY A 194 7.90 17.98 -5.92
CA GLY A 194 7.16 19.13 -5.41
C GLY A 194 7.42 20.40 -6.20
N ARG A 195 8.40 20.35 -7.11
CA ARG A 195 8.67 21.43 -8.05
C ARG A 195 7.59 21.45 -9.14
N LEU A 196 7.33 22.65 -9.66
CA LEU A 196 6.35 22.86 -10.72
C LEU A 196 7.08 22.99 -12.06
N LEU A 197 6.74 22.11 -12.99
CA LEU A 197 7.05 22.20 -14.41
C LEU A 197 6.17 23.29 -15.03
N PHE A 198 6.77 24.22 -15.78
CA PHE A 198 6.09 25.36 -16.42
C PHE A 198 5.27 26.25 -15.46
N GLY A 199 5.51 26.17 -14.14
CA GLY A 199 4.77 26.91 -13.13
C GLY A 199 3.36 26.38 -12.80
N PHE A 200 2.88 25.33 -13.49
CA PHE A 200 1.54 24.78 -13.26
C PHE A 200 1.46 23.25 -13.20
N ILE A 201 2.41 22.48 -13.72
CA ILE A 201 2.33 21.02 -13.67
C ILE A 201 3.26 20.51 -12.57
N PRO A 202 2.79 19.76 -11.56
CA PRO A 202 3.69 19.08 -10.63
C PRO A 202 4.67 18.16 -11.36
N MET A 203 5.95 18.17 -10.99
CA MET A 203 6.99 17.32 -11.58
C MET A 203 6.88 15.85 -11.10
N TRP A 204 5.66 15.31 -11.15
CA TRP A 204 5.36 13.93 -10.80
C TRP A 204 6.06 12.98 -11.75
N GLY A 205 6.57 11.87 -11.21
CA GLY A 205 7.25 10.86 -12.02
C GLY A 205 6.36 10.30 -13.14
N ALA A 206 5.03 10.26 -12.94
CA ALA A 206 4.07 9.87 -13.96
C ALA A 206 4.14 10.75 -15.22
N ILE A 207 4.42 12.04 -15.06
CA ILE A 207 4.52 13.00 -16.16
C ILE A 207 5.93 13.00 -16.76
N LEU A 208 6.95 12.93 -15.91
CA LEU A 208 8.35 12.92 -16.35
C LEU A 208 8.71 11.64 -17.11
N GLN A 209 8.17 10.50 -16.68
CA GLN A 209 8.54 9.16 -17.13
C GLN A 209 7.31 8.25 -17.24
N PRO A 210 6.39 8.52 -18.19
CA PRO A 210 5.16 7.74 -18.34
C PRO A 210 5.41 6.29 -18.75
N LEU A 211 6.42 6.04 -19.59
CA LEU A 211 6.77 4.69 -20.02
C LEU A 211 7.33 3.86 -18.85
N SER A 212 8.22 4.44 -18.05
CA SER A 212 8.71 3.82 -16.81
C SER A 212 7.56 3.50 -15.85
N MET A 213 6.61 4.43 -15.70
CA MET A 213 5.43 4.22 -14.85
C MET A 213 4.64 2.97 -15.25
N VAL A 214 4.32 2.82 -16.54
CA VAL A 214 3.56 1.65 -17.02
C VAL A 214 4.35 0.37 -16.79
N ILE A 215 5.65 0.34 -17.13
CA ILE A 215 6.49 -0.85 -16.96
C ILE A 215 6.60 -1.22 -15.48
N PHE A 216 6.87 -0.24 -14.62
CA PHE A 216 7.00 -0.46 -13.18
C PHE A 216 5.70 -0.95 -12.57
N ILE A 217 4.56 -0.32 -12.89
CA ILE A 217 3.25 -0.74 -12.38
C ILE A 217 2.94 -2.17 -12.82
N VAL A 218 3.11 -2.50 -14.11
CA VAL A 218 2.84 -3.86 -14.62
C VAL A 218 3.75 -4.90 -13.94
N ALA A 219 5.02 -4.58 -13.74
CA ALA A 219 5.95 -5.47 -13.03
C ALA A 219 5.59 -5.62 -11.55
N ALA A 220 5.22 -4.52 -10.89
CA ALA A 220 4.73 -4.50 -9.53
C ALA A 220 3.42 -5.30 -9.36
N PHE A 221 2.57 -5.37 -10.38
CA PHE A 221 1.42 -6.28 -10.42
C PHE A 221 1.85 -7.75 -10.45
N ALA A 222 2.80 -8.09 -11.32
CA ALA A 222 3.35 -9.44 -11.41
C ALA A 222 4.02 -9.89 -10.10
N GLU A 223 4.71 -8.99 -9.41
CA GLU A 223 5.36 -9.28 -8.12
C GLU A 223 4.37 -9.70 -7.03
N THR A 224 3.20 -9.07 -7.00
CA THR A 224 2.18 -9.33 -5.97
C THR A 224 1.43 -10.65 -6.16
N ASN A 225 1.72 -11.42 -7.22
CA ASN A 225 1.14 -12.74 -7.52
C ASN A 225 -0.41 -12.79 -7.50
N ARG A 226 -1.09 -11.66 -7.79
CA ARG A 226 -2.56 -11.58 -7.86
C ARG A 226 -3.05 -11.59 -9.30
N THR A 227 -4.31 -11.97 -9.53
CA THR A 227 -4.90 -11.96 -10.88
C THR A 227 -4.77 -10.54 -11.48
N PRO A 228 -4.32 -10.41 -12.74
CA PRO A 228 -4.20 -11.45 -13.76
C PRO A 228 -2.84 -12.22 -13.79
N PHE A 229 -1.94 -11.95 -12.85
CA PHE A 229 -0.60 -12.54 -12.71
C PHE A 229 -0.50 -13.55 -11.54
N ASP A 230 -1.52 -14.38 -11.33
CA ASP A 230 -1.64 -15.36 -10.22
C ASP A 230 -1.18 -16.78 -10.63
N LEU A 231 -0.03 -16.91 -11.29
CA LEU A 231 0.45 -18.23 -11.74
C LEU A 231 0.89 -19.14 -10.58
N ALA A 232 1.20 -18.54 -9.44
CA ALA A 232 1.70 -19.20 -8.25
C ALA A 232 0.59 -19.92 -7.46
N GLU A 233 -0.56 -19.26 -7.28
CA GLU A 233 -1.71 -19.83 -6.57
C GLU A 233 -2.55 -20.69 -7.53
N GLY A 234 -2.90 -20.14 -8.69
CA GLY A 234 -3.64 -20.79 -9.77
C GLY A 234 -4.59 -21.90 -9.35
N GLU A 235 -5.67 -21.57 -8.64
CA GLU A 235 -6.60 -22.54 -8.04
C GLU A 235 -7.06 -23.62 -9.04
N SER A 236 -7.34 -23.23 -10.30
CA SER A 236 -7.80 -24.15 -11.35
C SER A 236 -6.70 -25.06 -11.92
N GLU A 237 -5.42 -24.71 -11.81
CA GLU A 237 -4.30 -25.47 -12.39
C GLU A 237 -3.45 -26.20 -11.34
N LEU A 238 -3.24 -25.59 -10.17
CA LEU A 238 -2.29 -26.03 -9.15
C LEU A 238 -2.93 -26.12 -7.74
N VAL A 239 -4.25 -26.02 -7.61
CA VAL A 239 -4.99 -26.25 -6.35
C VAL A 239 -4.62 -25.27 -5.21
N ALA A 240 -3.97 -24.13 -5.51
CA ALA A 240 -3.35 -23.13 -4.61
C ALA A 240 -1.79 -23.16 -4.54
N GLY A 241 -1.14 -24.02 -5.34
CA GLY A 241 0.31 -24.03 -5.52
C GLY A 241 1.10 -24.22 -4.22
N TYR A 242 1.92 -23.24 -3.84
CA TYR A 242 2.77 -23.36 -2.65
C TYR A 242 2.01 -23.22 -1.31
N HIS A 243 0.73 -22.81 -1.33
CA HIS A 243 -0.11 -22.70 -0.13
C HIS A 243 -0.73 -24.03 0.33
N VAL A 244 -0.74 -25.05 -0.54
CA VAL A 244 -1.56 -26.28 -0.38
C VAL A 244 -1.38 -27.00 0.96
N GLU A 245 -0.15 -27.09 1.47
CA GLU A 245 0.16 -27.83 2.71
C GLU A 245 0.08 -26.96 3.98
N TYR A 246 -0.14 -25.65 3.86
CA TYR A 246 -0.13 -24.74 5.00
C TYR A 246 -1.50 -24.62 5.67
N SER A 247 -1.54 -24.77 7.00
CA SER A 247 -2.73 -24.56 7.83
C SER A 247 -2.57 -23.38 8.78
N ALA A 248 -3.70 -22.97 9.37
CA ALA A 248 -3.81 -22.05 10.50
C ALA A 248 -2.92 -20.80 10.37
N MET A 249 -2.03 -20.58 11.34
CA MET A 249 -1.22 -19.38 11.43
C MET A 249 -0.17 -19.30 10.32
N LYS A 250 0.41 -20.42 9.86
CA LYS A 250 1.43 -20.38 8.79
C LYS A 250 0.82 -19.93 7.47
N PHE A 251 -0.38 -20.41 7.15
CA PHE A 251 -1.16 -19.90 6.02
C PHE A 251 -1.51 -18.42 6.20
N ALA A 252 -1.93 -18.02 7.41
CA ALA A 252 -2.24 -16.63 7.71
C ALA A 252 -1.04 -15.70 7.49
N VAL A 253 0.17 -16.12 7.86
CA VAL A 253 1.39 -15.34 7.67
C VAL A 253 1.70 -15.14 6.18
N PHE A 254 1.54 -16.16 5.32
CA PHE A 254 1.66 -15.98 3.86
C PHE A 254 0.64 -14.96 3.34
N PHE A 255 -0.64 -15.15 3.68
CA PHE A 255 -1.72 -14.28 3.24
C PHE A 255 -1.48 -12.83 3.67
N MET A 256 -1.10 -12.62 4.94
CA MET A 256 -0.72 -11.29 5.45
C MET A 256 0.48 -10.73 4.69
N GLY A 257 1.51 -11.53 4.42
CA GLY A 257 2.70 -11.12 3.68
C GLY A 257 2.37 -10.62 2.28
N GLU A 258 1.50 -11.31 1.55
CA GLU A 258 1.05 -10.87 0.22
C GLU A 258 0.30 -9.54 0.25
N TYR A 259 -0.59 -9.29 1.24
CA TYR A 259 -1.25 -7.99 1.37
C TYR A 259 -0.30 -6.88 1.81
N VAL A 260 0.67 -7.18 2.66
CA VAL A 260 1.69 -6.21 3.05
C VAL A 260 2.57 -5.87 1.85
N ALA A 261 2.93 -6.85 1.02
CA ALA A 261 3.65 -6.62 -0.23
C ALA A 261 2.84 -5.78 -1.22
N LEU A 262 1.53 -6.01 -1.32
CA LEU A 262 0.60 -5.20 -2.10
C LEU A 262 0.58 -3.73 -1.62
N PHE A 263 0.52 -3.52 -0.31
CA PHE A 263 0.59 -2.18 0.30
C PHE A 263 1.95 -1.52 0.05
N ALA A 264 3.05 -2.21 0.29
CA ALA A 264 4.40 -1.69 0.10
C ALA A 264 4.66 -1.33 -1.37
N SER A 265 4.23 -2.18 -2.31
CA SER A 265 4.32 -1.93 -3.74
C SER A 265 3.51 -0.69 -4.15
N SER A 266 2.26 -0.58 -3.66
CA SER A 266 1.42 0.60 -3.87
C SER A 266 2.06 1.88 -3.31
N ALA A 267 2.67 1.80 -2.13
CA ALA A 267 3.40 2.89 -1.49
C ALA A 267 4.62 3.35 -2.31
N ILE A 268 5.38 2.41 -2.89
CA ILE A 268 6.50 2.71 -3.77
C ILE A 268 6.02 3.35 -5.07
N ILE A 269 4.96 2.85 -5.71
CA ILE A 269 4.38 3.45 -6.92
C ILE A 269 3.97 4.91 -6.65
N VAL A 270 3.28 5.16 -5.53
CA VAL A 270 2.85 6.51 -5.13
C VAL A 270 4.05 7.43 -4.90
N THR A 271 5.11 6.93 -4.27
CA THR A 271 6.34 7.68 -3.99
C THR A 271 7.12 7.98 -5.27
N LEU A 272 7.24 7.02 -6.18
CA LEU A 272 8.03 7.18 -7.41
C LEU A 272 7.31 7.98 -8.49
N PHE A 273 5.98 7.89 -8.59
CA PHE A 273 5.25 8.46 -9.73
C PHE A 273 4.22 9.51 -9.38
N PHE A 274 3.60 9.48 -8.19
CA PHE A 274 2.46 10.33 -7.84
C PHE A 274 2.75 11.38 -6.76
N GLY A 275 4.02 11.74 -6.57
CA GLY A 275 4.38 12.83 -5.64
C GLY A 275 4.34 12.43 -4.17
N GLY A 276 4.41 11.14 -3.83
CA GLY A 276 4.47 10.65 -2.45
C GLY A 276 3.46 11.33 -1.52
N TYR A 277 3.96 11.98 -0.48
CA TYR A 277 3.19 12.72 0.53
C TYR A 277 2.82 14.16 0.14
N GLN A 278 3.24 14.64 -1.03
CA GLN A 278 3.02 16.01 -1.45
C GLN A 278 1.60 16.26 -1.91
N ILE A 279 1.10 17.44 -1.59
CA ILE A 279 -0.15 17.95 -2.13
C ILE A 279 0.19 18.66 -3.45
N PRO A 280 -0.58 18.45 -4.53
CA PRO A 280 -0.43 19.23 -5.75
C PRO A 280 -0.37 20.74 -5.44
N PHE A 281 0.55 21.45 -6.11
CA PHE A 281 0.69 22.92 -6.06
C PHE A 281 1.15 23.54 -4.74
N LEU A 282 1.21 22.77 -3.64
CA LEU A 282 1.52 23.28 -2.31
C LEU A 282 2.83 22.66 -1.79
N ALA A 283 3.90 23.44 -1.86
CA ALA A 283 5.19 23.07 -1.28
C ALA A 283 5.12 23.00 0.26
N THR A 284 5.92 22.13 0.88
CA THR A 284 5.96 22.00 2.35
C THR A 284 6.24 23.34 3.03
N ALA A 285 7.16 24.15 2.49
CA ALA A 285 7.51 25.45 3.06
C ALA A 285 6.33 26.45 3.01
N THR A 286 5.53 26.43 1.96
CA THR A 286 4.34 27.28 1.86
C THR A 286 3.22 26.79 2.77
N LEU A 287 3.07 25.46 2.93
CA LEU A 287 2.12 24.86 3.88
C LEU A 287 2.45 25.19 5.34
N VAL A 288 3.74 25.18 5.72
CA VAL A 288 4.15 25.53 7.09
C VAL A 288 3.90 27.01 7.38
N LYS A 289 4.24 27.91 6.44
CA LYS A 289 3.97 29.35 6.57
C LYS A 289 2.46 29.65 6.55
N GLY A 290 1.72 28.94 5.69
CA GLY A 290 0.27 29.04 5.53
C GLY A 290 -0.54 28.10 6.42
N ALA A 291 0.03 27.58 7.51
CA ALA A 291 -0.66 26.57 8.32
C ALA A 291 -2.00 27.09 8.91
N LYS A 292 -2.06 28.37 9.30
CA LYS A 292 -3.29 29.00 9.84
C LYS A 292 -4.42 29.12 8.82
N PRO A 293 -4.22 29.71 7.62
CA PRO A 293 -5.28 29.75 6.61
C PRO A 293 -5.70 28.36 6.13
N VAL A 294 -4.75 27.41 6.02
CA VAL A 294 -5.08 26.01 5.68
C VAL A 294 -5.92 25.36 6.78
N ALA A 295 -5.56 25.55 8.05
CA ALA A 295 -6.33 25.04 9.18
C ALA A 295 -7.75 25.63 9.19
N PHE A 296 -7.89 26.95 9.04
CA PHE A 296 -9.18 27.61 8.97
C PHE A 296 -10.06 27.09 7.82
N LEU A 297 -9.46 26.89 6.63
CA LEU A 297 -10.17 26.33 5.48
C LEU A 297 -10.63 24.89 5.76
N LEU A 298 -9.79 24.05 6.39
CA LEU A 298 -10.19 22.70 6.80
C LEU A 298 -11.28 22.70 7.86
N MET A 299 -11.28 23.67 8.79
CA MET A 299 -12.35 23.80 9.80
C MET A 299 -13.73 24.07 9.18
N ILE A 300 -13.77 24.71 8.01
CA ILE A 300 -15.02 24.93 7.27
C ILE A 300 -15.34 23.71 6.40
N LEU A 301 -14.34 23.16 5.71
CA LEU A 301 -14.54 22.06 4.77
C LEU A 301 -14.90 20.74 5.45
N LEU A 302 -14.30 20.40 6.60
CA LEU A 302 -14.55 19.11 7.27
C LEU A 302 -16.00 18.96 7.72
N PRO A 303 -16.65 19.95 8.39
CA PRO A 303 -18.06 19.84 8.76
C PRO A 303 -18.99 19.84 7.54
N VAL A 304 -18.67 20.63 6.50
CA VAL A 304 -19.45 20.65 5.26
C VAL A 304 -19.37 19.31 4.53
N ALA A 305 -18.17 18.77 4.35
CA ALA A 305 -17.95 17.44 3.77
C ALA A 305 -18.67 16.37 4.59
N MET A 306 -18.61 16.46 5.92
CA MET A 306 -19.30 15.53 6.83
C MET A 306 -20.82 15.64 6.71
N TYR A 307 -21.37 16.84 6.51
CA TYR A 307 -22.81 17.02 6.28
C TYR A 307 -23.28 16.30 5.00
N TYR A 308 -22.56 16.49 3.89
CA TYR A 308 -22.85 15.79 2.64
C TYR A 308 -22.66 14.27 2.77
N PHE A 309 -21.58 13.83 3.45
CA PHE A 309 -21.30 12.42 3.67
C PHE A 309 -22.35 11.75 4.58
N ALA A 310 -22.79 12.43 5.64
CA ALA A 310 -23.90 11.96 6.48
C ALA A 310 -25.20 11.83 5.67
N GLY A 311 -25.49 12.81 4.81
CA GLY A 311 -26.63 12.75 3.89
C GLY A 311 -26.55 11.56 2.94
N TRP A 312 -25.37 11.30 2.38
CA TRP A 312 -25.12 10.14 1.52
C TRP A 312 -25.30 8.80 2.26
N ILE A 313 -24.75 8.67 3.47
CA ILE A 313 -24.93 7.48 4.32
C ILE A 313 -26.42 7.24 4.60
N ARG A 314 -27.16 8.28 4.99
CA ARG A 314 -28.59 8.16 5.30
C ARG A 314 -29.43 7.73 4.09
N ARG A 315 -29.05 8.14 2.88
CA ARG A 315 -29.75 7.74 1.65
C ARG A 315 -29.46 6.30 1.25
N ASN A 316 -28.20 5.85 1.38
CA ASN A 316 -27.77 4.56 0.83
C ASN A 316 -27.84 3.39 1.82
N ASN A 317 -27.84 3.63 3.13
CA ASN A 317 -27.91 2.59 4.15
C ASN A 317 -29.35 2.40 4.70
N VAL A 318 -30.33 2.32 3.80
CA VAL A 318 -31.73 2.01 4.16
C VAL A 318 -32.12 0.66 3.55
N SER A 319 -32.89 -0.15 4.27
CA SER A 319 -33.49 -1.36 3.69
C SER A 319 -34.48 -1.01 2.59
N HIS A 320 -34.51 -1.82 1.53
CA HIS A 320 -35.51 -1.68 0.45
C HIS A 320 -36.95 -1.89 0.94
N TYR A 321 -37.12 -2.57 2.07
CA TYR A 321 -38.41 -2.81 2.73
C TYR A 321 -38.45 -2.05 4.06
N PRO A 322 -39.51 -1.25 4.34
CA PRO A 322 -39.64 -0.58 5.62
C PRO A 322 -39.77 -1.61 6.74
N ARG A 323 -38.83 -1.54 7.70
CA ARG A 323 -38.82 -2.34 8.93
C ARG A 323 -38.71 -1.40 10.12
N GLU A 324 -39.50 -1.63 11.16
CA GLU A 324 -39.61 -0.75 12.32
C GLU A 324 -38.28 -0.61 13.08
N ASN A 325 -37.48 -1.69 13.14
CA ASN A 325 -36.14 -1.72 13.73
C ASN A 325 -35.10 -2.21 12.71
N ASP A 326 -34.84 -1.42 11.66
CA ASP A 326 -33.82 -1.80 10.66
C ASP A 326 -32.39 -1.66 11.24
N PRO A 327 -31.62 -2.77 11.39
CA PRO A 327 -30.25 -2.71 11.87
C PRO A 327 -29.34 -1.85 10.98
N ARG A 328 -29.65 -1.67 9.69
CA ARG A 328 -28.85 -0.80 8.79
C ARG A 328 -28.97 0.67 9.15
N VAL A 329 -30.18 1.12 9.50
CA VAL A 329 -30.43 2.50 9.95
C VAL A 329 -29.77 2.75 11.30
N PHE A 330 -29.82 1.76 12.20
CA PHE A 330 -29.11 1.82 13.48
C PHE A 330 -27.57 1.95 13.29
N GLU A 331 -26.97 1.10 12.46
CA GLU A 331 -25.55 1.17 12.12
C GLU A 331 -25.18 2.49 11.46
N ALA A 332 -25.98 2.96 10.50
CA ALA A 332 -25.79 4.25 9.84
C ALA A 332 -25.76 5.41 10.83
N ASN A 333 -26.67 5.41 11.81
CA ASN A 333 -26.71 6.43 12.85
C ASN A 333 -25.48 6.38 13.76
N ILE A 334 -24.98 5.18 14.10
CA ILE A 334 -23.72 5.02 14.84
C ILE A 334 -22.54 5.58 14.03
N TYR A 335 -22.41 5.21 12.75
CA TYR A 335 -21.34 5.73 11.90
C TYR A 335 -21.38 7.26 11.83
N ILE A 336 -22.55 7.84 11.60
CA ILE A 336 -22.72 9.29 11.54
C ILE A 336 -22.28 9.93 12.86
N LYS A 337 -22.68 9.39 14.02
CA LYS A 337 -22.23 9.90 15.33
C LYS A 337 -20.73 9.76 15.52
N CYS A 338 -20.13 8.61 15.18
CA CYS A 338 -18.68 8.39 15.29
C CYS A 338 -17.88 9.32 14.37
N PHE A 339 -18.31 9.50 13.12
CA PHE A 339 -17.66 10.40 12.19
C PHE A 339 -17.81 11.87 12.61
N TRP A 340 -18.97 12.29 13.11
CA TRP A 340 -19.13 13.63 13.70
C TRP A 340 -18.26 13.82 14.94
N ALA A 341 -18.14 12.82 15.81
CA ALA A 341 -17.23 12.88 16.96
C ALA A 341 -15.76 13.01 16.52
N LEU A 342 -15.36 12.29 15.47
CA LEU A 342 -14.03 12.42 14.87
C LEU A 342 -13.81 13.82 14.27
N VAL A 343 -14.80 14.37 13.56
CA VAL A 343 -14.74 15.73 13.03
C VAL A 343 -14.60 16.74 14.16
N ILE A 344 -15.42 16.66 15.21
CA ILE A 344 -15.31 17.54 16.38
C ILE A 344 -13.92 17.45 17.03
N PHE A 345 -13.37 16.24 17.15
CA PHE A 345 -12.01 16.06 17.66
C PHE A 345 -10.96 16.73 16.76
N LEU A 346 -11.07 16.57 15.43
CA LEU A 346 -10.18 17.23 14.48
C LEU A 346 -10.34 18.76 14.51
N GLU A 347 -11.56 19.27 14.64
CA GLU A 347 -11.85 20.70 14.81
C GLU A 347 -11.18 21.27 16.06
N LEU A 348 -11.21 20.55 17.19
CA LEU A 348 -10.52 20.96 18.41
C LEU A 348 -9.00 21.02 18.21
N VAL A 349 -8.43 20.07 17.46
CA VAL A 349 -7.01 20.07 17.11
C VAL A 349 -6.67 21.24 16.19
N LEU A 350 -7.48 21.51 15.16
CA LEU A 350 -7.31 22.64 14.25
C LEU A 350 -7.44 23.98 14.97
N LEU A 351 -8.38 24.09 15.91
CA LEU A 351 -8.55 25.26 16.76
C LEU A 351 -7.33 25.48 17.65
N ALA A 352 -6.76 24.43 18.25
CA ALA A 352 -5.51 24.52 19.01
C ALA A 352 -4.34 25.03 18.14
N ILE A 353 -4.28 24.65 16.86
CA ILE A 353 -3.26 25.12 15.91
C ILE A 353 -3.44 26.60 15.57
N LEU A 354 -4.68 27.10 15.48
CA LEU A 354 -4.94 28.53 15.24
C LEU A 354 -4.41 29.42 16.38
N PHE A 355 -4.54 28.96 17.62
CA PHE A 355 -4.01 29.65 18.81
C PHE A 355 -2.49 29.53 18.97
N SER A 356 -1.84 28.60 18.27
CA SER A 356 -0.39 28.45 18.28
C SER A 356 0.32 29.54 17.46
N GLU A 357 1.59 29.78 17.77
CA GLU A 357 2.48 30.63 16.97
C GLU A 357 2.65 30.06 15.54
N SER A 358 2.59 30.95 14.54
CA SER A 358 2.78 30.58 13.13
C SER A 358 4.22 30.18 12.86
N GLY A 359 4.45 29.02 12.26
CA GLY A 359 5.80 28.50 11.95
C GLY A 359 6.51 27.81 13.13
N GLY A 360 5.85 27.68 14.29
CA GLY A 360 6.35 26.88 15.40
C GLY A 360 6.29 25.37 15.14
N SER A 361 6.78 24.56 16.07
CA SER A 361 6.77 23.09 15.95
C SER A 361 5.35 22.51 15.75
N ALA A 362 4.31 23.17 16.25
CA ALA A 362 2.92 22.76 16.01
C ALA A 362 2.52 22.83 14.52
N ALA A 363 3.00 23.84 13.77
CA ALA A 363 2.73 23.96 12.33
C ALA A 363 3.42 22.85 11.54
N HIS A 364 4.66 22.50 11.91
CA HIS A 364 5.39 21.39 11.31
C HIS A 364 4.68 20.04 11.56
N ILE A 365 4.21 19.79 12.77
CA ILE A 365 3.47 18.57 13.11
C ILE A 365 2.15 18.49 12.33
N PHE A 366 1.43 19.60 12.23
CA PHE A 366 0.18 19.67 11.46
C PHE A 366 0.38 19.33 9.98
N VAL A 367 1.39 19.95 9.34
CA VAL A 367 1.70 19.67 7.93
C VAL A 367 2.11 18.21 7.75
N ALA A 368 2.91 17.65 8.67
CA ALA A 368 3.28 16.24 8.61
C ALA A 368 2.07 15.29 8.71
N LEU A 369 1.11 15.57 9.59
CA LEU A 369 -0.13 14.78 9.69
C LEU A 369 -0.97 14.87 8.41
N LEU A 370 -1.05 16.05 7.83
CA LEU A 370 -1.77 16.26 6.58
C LEU A 370 -1.08 15.52 5.42
N GLN A 371 0.25 15.56 5.37
CA GLN A 371 1.07 14.82 4.40
C GLN A 371 0.91 13.31 4.55
N VAL A 372 0.92 12.79 5.78
CA VAL A 372 0.61 11.38 6.06
C VAL A 372 -0.78 11.01 5.55
N GLY A 373 -1.80 11.83 5.82
CA GLY A 373 -3.15 11.59 5.32
C GLY A 373 -3.22 11.57 3.79
N THR A 374 -2.53 12.51 3.14
CA THR A 374 -2.44 12.59 1.67
C THR A 374 -1.74 11.37 1.08
N PHE A 375 -0.64 10.93 1.70
CA PHE A 375 0.09 9.74 1.31
C PHE A 375 -0.80 8.49 1.41
N LEU A 376 -1.43 8.26 2.57
CA LEU A 376 -2.31 7.10 2.79
C LEU A 376 -3.51 7.11 1.85
N LEU A 377 -4.07 8.28 1.53
CA LEU A 377 -5.15 8.41 0.56
C LEU A 377 -4.69 7.95 -0.84
N LYS A 378 -3.55 8.43 -1.31
CA LYS A 378 -2.99 8.02 -2.61
C LYS A 378 -2.65 6.53 -2.64
N VAL A 379 -2.10 5.98 -1.56
CA VAL A 379 -1.84 4.54 -1.44
C VAL A 379 -3.15 3.75 -1.49
N THR A 380 -4.20 4.20 -0.81
CA THR A 380 -5.53 3.58 -0.87
C THR A 380 -6.12 3.61 -2.27
N LEU A 381 -5.93 4.71 -3.01
CA LEU A 381 -6.35 4.81 -4.41
C LEU A 381 -5.57 3.83 -5.30
N MET A 382 -4.27 3.68 -5.09
CA MET A 382 -3.47 2.69 -5.83
C MET A 382 -3.90 1.25 -5.50
N LEU A 383 -4.18 0.95 -4.23
CA LEU A 383 -4.76 -0.33 -3.81
C LEU A 383 -6.13 -0.59 -4.46
N PHE A 384 -6.96 0.45 -4.60
CA PHE A 384 -8.21 0.34 -5.34
C PHE A 384 -7.97 -0.02 -6.81
N VAL A 385 -6.98 0.60 -7.47
CA VAL A 385 -6.57 0.24 -8.83
C VAL A 385 -6.12 -1.22 -8.91
N TYR A 386 -5.35 -1.70 -7.92
CA TYR A 386 -4.95 -3.11 -7.86
C TYR A 386 -6.15 -4.05 -7.89
N ILE A 387 -7.13 -3.79 -7.04
CA ILE A 387 -8.35 -4.60 -6.93
C ILE A 387 -9.22 -4.44 -8.17
N TRP A 388 -9.31 -3.24 -8.74
CA TRP A 388 -10.09 -2.99 -9.93
C TRP A 388 -9.53 -3.77 -11.14
N VAL A 389 -8.23 -3.71 -11.37
CA VAL A 389 -7.54 -4.47 -12.43
C VAL A 389 -7.78 -5.97 -12.25
N ARG A 390 -7.72 -6.46 -11.00
CA ARG A 390 -7.95 -7.85 -10.63
C ARG A 390 -9.28 -8.42 -11.15
N TRP A 391 -10.34 -7.62 -11.11
CA TRP A 391 -11.70 -8.02 -11.50
C TRP A 391 -12.08 -7.61 -12.92
N THR A 392 -11.24 -6.84 -13.61
CA THR A 392 -11.50 -6.35 -14.97
C THR A 392 -10.74 -7.16 -16.02
N LEU A 393 -9.48 -7.53 -15.73
CA LEU A 393 -8.64 -8.23 -16.70
C LEU A 393 -8.78 -9.76 -16.58
N PRO A 394 -8.80 -10.48 -17.71
CA PRO A 394 -8.74 -11.93 -17.69
C PRO A 394 -7.38 -12.41 -17.22
N ARG A 395 -7.35 -13.63 -16.68
CA ARG A 395 -6.13 -14.30 -16.24
C ARG A 395 -5.23 -14.62 -17.45
N PHE A 396 -3.94 -14.29 -17.36
CA PHE A 396 -2.97 -14.63 -18.40
C PHE A 396 -2.42 -16.03 -18.21
N ARG A 397 -2.20 -16.73 -19.33
CA ARG A 397 -1.46 -18.00 -19.33
C ARG A 397 0.03 -17.75 -19.10
N TYR A 398 0.72 -18.71 -18.47
CA TYR A 398 2.17 -18.67 -18.21
C TYR A 398 3.00 -18.20 -19.42
N ASP A 399 2.77 -18.79 -20.59
CA ASP A 399 3.54 -18.48 -21.80
C ASP A 399 3.35 -17.03 -22.29
N GLN A 400 2.15 -16.48 -22.14
CA GLN A 400 1.84 -15.10 -22.55
C GLN A 400 2.49 -14.10 -21.60
N LEU A 401 2.45 -14.40 -20.32
CA LEU A 401 3.05 -13.60 -19.26
C LEU A 401 4.57 -13.56 -19.41
N GLN A 402 5.22 -14.69 -19.66
CA GLN A 402 6.66 -14.72 -19.92
C GLN A 402 7.04 -13.95 -21.20
N LYS A 403 6.25 -14.04 -22.27
CA LYS A 403 6.45 -13.22 -23.48
C LYS A 403 6.30 -11.73 -23.20
N LEU A 404 5.32 -11.32 -22.39
CA LEU A 404 5.13 -9.92 -22.02
C LEU A 404 6.36 -9.37 -21.28
N GLY A 405 6.88 -10.08 -20.27
CA GLY A 405 8.07 -9.68 -19.53
C GLY A 405 9.32 -9.56 -20.43
N TRP A 406 9.64 -10.62 -21.16
CA TRP A 406 10.90 -10.72 -21.91
C TRP A 406 10.90 -10.02 -23.27
N GLN A 407 9.81 -10.12 -24.03
CA GLN A 407 9.75 -9.63 -25.41
C GLN A 407 9.19 -8.21 -25.53
N MET A 408 8.45 -7.73 -24.52
CA MET A 408 7.87 -6.39 -24.54
C MET A 408 8.45 -5.49 -23.46
N LEU A 409 8.30 -5.82 -22.18
CA LEU A 409 8.66 -4.92 -21.08
C LEU A 409 10.16 -4.66 -21.01
N LEU A 410 11.00 -5.71 -21.15
CA LEU A 410 12.46 -5.55 -21.09
C LEU A 410 13.00 -4.65 -22.21
N PRO A 411 12.70 -4.87 -23.51
CA PRO A 411 13.15 -3.96 -24.58
C PRO A 411 12.62 -2.54 -24.41
N LEU A 412 11.37 -2.36 -23.98
CA LEU A 412 10.79 -1.05 -23.73
C LEU A 412 11.49 -0.32 -22.58
N ALA A 413 11.86 -1.04 -21.51
CA ALA A 413 12.58 -0.45 -20.38
C ALA A 413 13.97 0.05 -20.81
N LEU A 414 14.69 -0.76 -21.60
CA LEU A 414 15.99 -0.36 -22.17
C LEU A 414 15.85 0.86 -23.08
N LEU A 415 14.88 0.84 -23.99
CA LEU A 415 14.60 1.98 -24.87
C LEU A 415 14.29 3.24 -24.06
N ASN A 416 13.51 3.12 -22.97
CA ASN A 416 13.20 4.25 -22.10
C ASN A 416 14.45 4.85 -21.46
N ILE A 417 15.39 4.01 -21.01
CA ILE A 417 16.66 4.48 -20.45
C ILE A 417 17.45 5.27 -21.50
N PHE A 418 17.59 4.75 -22.73
CA PHE A 418 18.33 5.44 -23.79
C PHE A 418 17.72 6.80 -24.13
N ILE A 419 16.40 6.85 -24.32
CA ILE A 419 15.69 8.11 -24.61
C ILE A 419 15.86 9.11 -23.47
N THR A 420 15.71 8.64 -22.22
CA THR A 420 15.84 9.49 -21.03
C THR A 420 17.25 10.04 -20.89
N SER A 421 18.27 9.19 -21.03
CA SER A 421 19.66 9.61 -20.96
C SER A 421 20.02 10.60 -22.07
N ALA A 422 19.57 10.36 -23.31
CA ALA A 422 19.79 11.30 -24.41
C ALA A 422 19.14 12.67 -24.14
N PHE A 423 17.92 12.69 -23.58
CA PHE A 423 17.23 13.93 -23.25
C PHE A 423 17.90 14.69 -22.10
N VAL A 424 18.33 13.98 -21.04
CA VAL A 424 19.03 14.59 -19.91
C VAL A 424 20.37 15.18 -20.35
N VAL A 425 21.14 14.48 -21.20
CA VAL A 425 22.40 14.99 -21.76
C VAL A 425 22.18 16.18 -22.69
N ALA A 426 21.07 16.21 -23.44
CA ALA A 426 20.75 17.36 -24.29
C ALA A 426 20.34 18.62 -23.50
N LEU A 427 19.88 18.46 -22.26
CA LEU A 427 19.47 19.54 -21.37
C LEU A 427 20.56 20.00 -20.40
N SER A 428 21.60 19.18 -20.18
CA SER A 428 22.80 19.49 -19.38
C SER A 428 23.81 20.29 -20.19
#